data_AF-A0A428QSY1-F1
#
_entry.id   AF-A0A428QSY1-F1
#
_cell.length_a   1.000
_cell.length_b   1.000
_cell.length_c   1.000
_cell.angle_alpha   90.00
_cell.angle_beta   90.00
_cell.angle_gamma   90.00
#
_symmetry.space_group_name_H-M   'P 1'
#
loop_
_entity.id
_entity.type
_entity.pdbx_description
1 polymer ?
#
loop_
_entity_poly.entity_id
_entity_poly.type
_entity_poly.pdbx_seq_one_letter_code
_entity_poly.pdbx_strand_id
1 'polypeptide(L)'
;MASRILRTASPCLRQLRRQSHVPHQSWALALRTLSTTSTHSAAVSEVRKPIDHAPATKPPSARPIETRKSQLIRTYTSLLRTTPLILFFQHSNLTAVEWAAVRRELKKALAAVPPPNAAPGTEPVDITPLVQLQVLRTNMLRVALKLVEFYDPEAAAASASTARTTRGPVVHDLSAAAYDAIKNAEIPEDSNFAQMQPLLVGPLAALVLPAVSPAHVAAALSVLAPVPGQFPAPTRKKSPGYHDPICQNGLAKLLLVGGRVEGKIFDQSGINWVGGIEGGLDGLRAQLVAMLQGAGLGITSTLEGGSRSLWLALEGRKGQLEEEVNGEKKEGE
;
A
#
# COMPACT_ATOMS: atom_id res chain seq x y z
N MET A 1 -26.22 52.52 -24.09
CA MET A 1 -27.11 51.79 -25.03
C MET A 1 -26.27 50.79 -25.81
N ALA A 2 -26.75 49.55 -25.91
CA ALA A 2 -26.28 48.44 -26.75
C ALA A 2 -24.88 47.85 -26.50
N SER A 3 -24.85 46.66 -25.90
CA SER A 3 -24.00 45.57 -26.38
C SER A 3 -24.73 44.23 -26.16
N ARG A 4 -24.57 43.34 -27.15
CA ARG A 4 -25.50 42.30 -27.54
C ARG A 4 -25.23 40.99 -26.78
N ILE A 5 -26.30 40.36 -26.34
CA ILE A 5 -26.32 38.98 -25.84
C ILE A 5 -26.31 38.05 -27.05
N LEU A 6 -25.33 37.15 -27.12
CA LEU A 6 -25.33 36.01 -28.05
C LEU A 6 -25.27 34.73 -27.22
N ARG A 7 -26.45 34.13 -27.01
CA ARG A 7 -26.65 32.73 -26.65
C ARG A 7 -26.76 31.93 -27.95
N THR A 8 -26.09 30.79 -28.02
CA THR A 8 -26.36 29.54 -28.81
C THR A 8 -25.02 28.81 -28.98
N ALA A 9 -24.85 27.49 -28.96
CA ALA A 9 -25.77 26.38 -29.14
C ALA A 9 -25.23 25.12 -28.41
N SER A 10 -26.13 24.32 -27.88
CA SER A 10 -25.92 22.95 -27.41
C SER A 10 -26.15 21.95 -28.56
N PRO A 11 -25.33 20.89 -28.71
CA PRO A 11 -25.66 19.82 -29.64
C PRO A 11 -26.58 18.79 -28.96
N CYS A 12 -27.84 18.75 -29.41
CA CYS A 12 -28.77 17.65 -29.18
C CYS A 12 -28.28 16.37 -29.89
N LEU A 13 -27.92 15.35 -29.14
CA LEU A 13 -27.77 13.99 -29.68
C LEU A 13 -29.17 13.34 -29.77
N ARG A 14 -29.68 13.25 -31.00
CA ARG A 14 -30.87 12.47 -31.37
C ARG A 14 -30.58 10.98 -31.21
N GLN A 15 -31.31 10.34 -30.29
CA GLN A 15 -31.42 8.90 -30.16
C GLN A 15 -32.15 8.31 -31.38
N LEU A 16 -31.43 7.58 -32.24
CA LEU A 16 -32.03 6.70 -33.23
C LEU A 16 -32.44 5.39 -32.56
N ARG A 17 -33.71 5.30 -32.21
CA ARG A 17 -34.38 4.10 -31.72
C ARG A 17 -34.61 3.16 -32.90
N ARG A 18 -33.69 2.22 -33.15
CA ARG A 18 -33.88 1.15 -34.13
C ARG A 18 -34.67 0.01 -33.46
N GLN A 19 -35.98 -0.02 -33.70
CA GLN A 19 -36.84 -1.15 -33.35
C GLN A 19 -36.61 -2.27 -34.36
N SER A 20 -36.01 -3.37 -33.92
CA SER A 20 -35.97 -4.62 -34.69
C SER A 20 -37.23 -5.44 -34.36
N HIS A 21 -38.23 -5.38 -35.23
CA HIS A 21 -39.31 -6.35 -35.26
C HIS A 21 -38.74 -7.69 -35.77
N VAL A 22 -38.85 -8.73 -34.95
CA VAL A 22 -38.60 -10.12 -35.33
C VAL A 22 -39.93 -10.71 -35.76
N PRO A 23 -40.12 -11.18 -37.00
CA PRO A 23 -41.28 -12.00 -37.32
C PRO A 23 -41.01 -13.43 -36.85
N HIS A 24 -41.90 -13.92 -35.97
CA HIS A 24 -42.11 -15.35 -35.74
C HIS A 24 -42.49 -16.00 -37.08
N GLN A 25 -41.59 -16.79 -37.67
CA GLN A 25 -41.94 -17.75 -38.70
C GLN A 25 -41.98 -19.15 -38.08
N SER A 26 -43.19 -19.69 -38.03
CA SER A 26 -43.48 -21.09 -37.76
C SER A 26 -43.14 -21.92 -38.99
N TRP A 27 -42.10 -22.75 -38.91
CA TRP A 27 -41.91 -23.85 -39.86
C TRP A 27 -42.44 -25.13 -39.25
N ALA A 28 -43.61 -25.54 -39.75
CA ALA A 28 -44.11 -26.90 -39.60
C ALA A 28 -44.05 -27.57 -40.97
N LEU A 29 -43.15 -28.55 -41.14
CA LEU A 29 -43.30 -29.61 -42.14
C LEU A 29 -42.69 -30.93 -41.63
N ALA A 30 -43.63 -31.82 -41.30
CA ALA A 30 -43.67 -33.28 -41.37
C ALA A 30 -42.39 -34.14 -41.63
N LEU A 31 -42.10 -34.97 -40.61
CA LEU A 31 -42.05 -36.45 -40.58
C LEU A 31 -41.26 -37.29 -41.63
N ARG A 32 -40.34 -38.07 -41.02
CA ARG A 32 -40.06 -39.54 -41.15
C ARG A 32 -39.30 -40.08 -42.37
N THR A 33 -38.16 -40.71 -42.06
CA THR A 33 -37.82 -42.10 -42.45
C THR A 33 -36.83 -42.73 -41.44
N LEU A 34 -36.86 -44.07 -41.33
CA LEU A 34 -36.37 -44.92 -40.24
C LEU A 34 -34.89 -45.38 -40.37
N SER A 35 -34.41 -46.01 -39.28
CA SER A 35 -33.42 -47.13 -39.20
C SER A 35 -31.94 -46.72 -39.07
N THR A 36 -31.04 -47.31 -38.27
CA THR A 36 -31.01 -48.46 -37.32
C THR A 36 -29.71 -48.33 -36.49
N THR A 37 -29.79 -48.61 -35.18
CA THR A 37 -28.73 -49.13 -34.27
C THR A 37 -27.26 -48.68 -34.44
N SER A 38 -26.73 -47.95 -33.45
CA SER A 38 -25.71 -48.49 -32.54
C SER A 38 -25.66 -47.68 -31.23
N THR A 39 -25.70 -48.38 -30.11
CA THR A 39 -25.57 -47.83 -28.76
C THR A 39 -24.11 -47.52 -28.48
N HIS A 40 -23.70 -46.28 -28.78
CA HIS A 40 -22.56 -45.67 -28.10
C HIS A 40 -23.10 -44.50 -27.31
N SER A 41 -23.18 -44.69 -25.99
CA SER A 41 -23.40 -43.62 -25.03
C SER A 41 -22.18 -42.70 -25.10
N ALA A 42 -22.23 -41.72 -26.02
CA ALA A 42 -21.28 -40.64 -26.05
C ALA A 42 -21.50 -39.86 -24.76
N ALA A 43 -20.56 -39.97 -23.82
CA ALA A 43 -20.48 -39.08 -22.69
C ALA A 43 -20.55 -37.65 -23.23
N VAL A 44 -21.69 -36.99 -23.02
CA VAL A 44 -21.84 -35.57 -23.28
C VAL A 44 -20.96 -34.89 -22.26
N SER A 45 -19.67 -34.75 -22.57
CA SER A 45 -18.91 -33.63 -22.03
C SER A 45 -19.69 -32.40 -22.45
N GLU A 46 -20.30 -31.71 -21.50
CA GLU A 46 -20.82 -30.37 -21.73
C GLU A 46 -19.66 -29.53 -22.25
N VAL A 47 -19.53 -29.46 -23.58
CA VAL A 47 -18.71 -28.47 -24.25
C VAL A 47 -19.42 -27.16 -24.01
N ARG A 48 -19.13 -26.56 -22.85
CA ARG A 48 -19.63 -25.26 -22.42
C ARG A 48 -19.23 -24.29 -23.52
N LYS A 49 -20.19 -23.87 -24.35
CA LYS A 49 -19.94 -22.97 -25.49
C LYS A 49 -19.11 -21.79 -24.98
N PRO A 50 -18.04 -21.37 -25.68
CA PRO A 50 -17.28 -20.21 -25.28
C PRO A 50 -18.26 -19.05 -25.14
N ILE A 51 -18.39 -18.55 -23.92
CA ILE A 51 -19.05 -17.28 -23.70
C ILE A 51 -18.16 -16.29 -24.45
N ASP A 52 -18.61 -15.71 -25.58
CA ASP A 52 -18.56 -14.25 -25.68
C ASP A 52 -19.07 -13.61 -26.97
N HIS A 53 -19.94 -12.62 -26.74
CA HIS A 53 -19.91 -11.33 -27.42
C HIS A 53 -19.45 -10.19 -26.48
N ALA A 54 -18.85 -10.47 -25.31
CA ALA A 54 -18.41 -9.39 -24.43
C ALA A 54 -17.16 -8.68 -24.98
N PRO A 55 -17.06 -7.34 -24.83
CA PRO A 55 -15.91 -6.59 -25.28
C PRO A 55 -14.71 -6.81 -24.34
N ALA A 56 -13.51 -6.68 -24.89
CA ALA A 56 -12.23 -6.89 -24.21
C ALA A 56 -12.09 -6.17 -22.85
N THR A 57 -12.66 -4.97 -22.76
CA THR A 57 -12.57 -4.09 -21.59
C THR A 57 -13.65 -4.35 -20.54
N LYS A 58 -14.66 -5.16 -20.86
CA LYS A 58 -15.79 -5.50 -19.98
C LYS A 58 -15.99 -7.01 -19.94
N PRO A 59 -15.05 -7.77 -19.33
CA PRO A 59 -15.24 -9.20 -19.12
C PRO A 59 -16.44 -9.46 -18.21
N PRO A 60 -17.05 -10.67 -18.28
CA PRO A 60 -18.17 -11.02 -17.43
C PRO A 60 -17.76 -11.04 -15.95
N SER A 61 -18.50 -10.33 -15.11
CA SER A 61 -18.22 -10.16 -13.68
C SER A 61 -19.38 -10.69 -12.83
N ALA A 62 -19.11 -11.02 -11.56
CA ALA A 62 -20.12 -11.52 -10.63
C ALA A 62 -21.23 -10.48 -10.34
N ARG A 63 -20.86 -9.19 -10.38
CA ARG A 63 -21.77 -8.06 -10.14
C ARG A 63 -21.63 -7.03 -11.27
N PRO A 64 -22.64 -6.17 -11.51
CA PRO A 64 -22.60 -5.19 -12.58
C PRO A 64 -21.44 -4.20 -12.42
N ILE A 65 -20.65 -4.02 -13.48
CA ILE A 65 -19.40 -3.22 -13.48
C ILE A 65 -19.67 -1.71 -13.37
N GLU A 66 -20.82 -1.25 -13.85
CA GLU A 66 -21.18 0.17 -13.90
C GLU A 66 -21.44 0.78 -12.50
N THR A 67 -21.60 -0.05 -11.48
CA THR A 67 -21.87 0.45 -10.14
C THR A 67 -20.63 1.09 -9.52
N ARG A 68 -20.84 2.17 -8.76
CA ARG A 68 -19.75 2.78 -7.96
C ARG A 68 -19.10 1.75 -7.01
N LYS A 69 -19.86 0.78 -6.50
CA LYS A 69 -19.37 -0.25 -5.58
C LYS A 69 -18.32 -1.15 -6.23
N SER A 70 -18.57 -1.66 -7.43
CA SER A 70 -17.61 -2.49 -8.18
C SER A 70 -16.34 -1.71 -8.55
N GLN A 71 -16.50 -0.45 -8.96
CA GLN A 71 -15.35 0.40 -9.28
C GLN A 71 -14.47 0.68 -8.06
N LEU A 72 -15.08 1.00 -6.91
CA LEU A 72 -14.33 1.21 -5.66
C LEU A 72 -13.56 -0.03 -5.21
N ILE A 73 -14.14 -1.22 -5.35
CA ILE A 73 -13.44 -2.47 -5.02
C ILE A 73 -12.20 -2.62 -5.91
N ARG A 74 -12.33 -2.44 -7.22
CA ARG A 74 -11.22 -2.51 -8.17
C ARG A 74 -10.13 -1.47 -7.88
N THR A 75 -10.52 -0.24 -7.53
CA THR A 75 -9.56 0.80 -7.14
C THR A 75 -8.84 0.42 -5.86
N TYR A 76 -9.54 -0.09 -4.85
CA TYR A 76 -8.94 -0.47 -3.58
C TYR A 76 -8.07 -1.72 -3.67
N THR A 77 -8.41 -2.72 -4.49
CA THR A 77 -7.52 -3.88 -4.71
C THR A 77 -6.23 -3.46 -5.41
N SER A 78 -6.32 -2.62 -6.45
CA SER A 78 -5.16 -2.04 -7.11
C SER A 78 -4.31 -1.24 -6.12
N LEU A 79 -4.94 -0.45 -5.25
CA LEU A 79 -4.24 0.33 -4.24
C LEU A 79 -3.50 -0.57 -3.26
N LEU A 80 -4.18 -1.53 -2.65
CA LEU A 80 -3.59 -2.45 -1.67
C LEU A 80 -2.43 -3.29 -2.23
N ARG A 81 -2.43 -3.57 -3.54
CA ARG A 81 -1.33 -4.29 -4.23
C ARG A 81 -0.15 -3.40 -4.58
N THR A 82 -0.40 -2.14 -4.94
CA THR A 82 0.65 -1.22 -5.44
C THR A 82 1.32 -0.42 -4.34
N THR A 83 0.59 -0.10 -3.26
CA THR A 83 1.09 0.77 -2.21
C THR A 83 1.53 -0.07 -1.01
N PRO A 84 2.83 -0.09 -0.68
CA PRO A 84 3.35 -0.88 0.42
C PRO A 84 2.98 -0.28 1.79
N LEU A 85 2.71 1.04 1.85
CA LEU A 85 2.46 1.75 3.10
C LEU A 85 1.16 2.53 3.08
N ILE A 86 0.27 2.20 4.01
CA ILE A 86 -1.02 2.86 4.19
C ILE A 86 -1.25 3.10 5.68
N LEU A 87 -1.49 4.35 6.09
CA LEU A 87 -1.89 4.68 7.46
C LEU A 87 -3.40 4.92 7.50
N PHE A 88 -4.10 4.34 8.45
CA PHE A 88 -5.54 4.46 8.63
C PHE A 88 -5.88 5.46 9.73
N PHE A 89 -6.71 6.43 9.38
CA PHE A 89 -7.25 7.44 10.26
C PHE A 89 -8.76 7.27 10.38
N GLN A 90 -9.27 7.28 11.60
CA GLN A 90 -10.69 7.50 11.84
C GLN A 90 -10.96 8.99 11.77
N HIS A 91 -12.03 9.37 11.08
CA HIS A 91 -12.36 10.78 10.88
C HIS A 91 -13.78 11.07 11.36
N SER A 92 -13.94 12.10 12.21
CA SER A 92 -15.27 12.47 12.75
C SER A 92 -15.79 13.76 12.11
N ASN A 93 -16.75 13.65 11.19
CA ASN A 93 -17.48 14.80 10.61
C ASN A 93 -16.64 16.04 10.26
N LEU A 94 -15.54 15.85 9.51
CA LEU A 94 -14.74 16.97 9.01
C LEU A 94 -15.46 17.72 7.88
N THR A 95 -15.37 19.04 7.91
CA THR A 95 -15.87 19.89 6.82
C THR A 95 -14.89 19.93 5.64
N ALA A 96 -15.37 20.36 4.47
CA ALA A 96 -14.51 20.48 3.29
C ALA A 96 -13.35 21.48 3.50
N VAL A 97 -13.59 22.55 4.27
CA VAL A 97 -12.59 23.57 4.59
C VAL A 97 -11.51 23.00 5.52
N GLU A 98 -11.92 22.21 6.54
CA GLU A 98 -11.00 21.50 7.43
C GLU A 98 -10.13 20.49 6.65
N TRP A 99 -10.73 19.71 5.74
CA TRP A 99 -9.97 18.81 4.87
C TRP A 99 -8.95 19.54 4.00
N ALA A 100 -9.31 20.69 3.44
CA ALA A 100 -8.41 21.50 2.63
C ALA A 100 -7.24 22.04 3.47
N ALA A 101 -7.51 22.50 4.70
CA ALA A 101 -6.49 22.98 5.63
C ALA A 101 -5.51 21.86 6.02
N VAL A 102 -6.01 20.69 6.44
CA VAL A 102 -5.17 19.54 6.79
C VAL A 102 -4.30 19.09 5.61
N ARG A 103 -4.88 19.00 4.41
CA ARG A 103 -4.14 18.62 3.20
C ARG A 103 -3.09 19.66 2.80
N ARG A 104 -3.34 20.95 3.05
CA ARG A 104 -2.38 22.03 2.80
C ARG A 104 -1.15 21.88 3.69
N GLU A 105 -1.35 21.69 4.99
CA GLU A 105 -0.23 21.52 5.94
C GLU A 105 0.52 20.21 5.68
N LEU A 106 -0.19 19.13 5.34
CA LEU A 106 0.43 17.86 4.95
C LEU A 106 1.35 18.04 3.72
N LYS A 107 0.87 18.69 2.66
CA LYS A 107 1.70 18.99 1.48
C LYS A 107 2.92 19.84 1.82
N LYS A 108 2.75 20.83 2.70
CA LYS A 108 3.85 21.68 3.17
C LYS A 108 4.90 20.89 3.97
N ALA A 109 4.47 19.97 4.82
CA ALA A 109 5.36 19.13 5.61
C ALA A 109 6.12 18.12 4.74
N LEU A 110 5.46 17.49 3.77
CA LEU A 110 6.12 16.56 2.84
C LEU A 110 7.11 17.29 1.93
N ALA A 111 6.79 18.48 1.45
CA ALA A 111 7.72 19.29 0.64
C ALA A 111 8.97 19.74 1.41
N ALA A 112 8.95 19.70 2.75
CA ALA A 112 10.12 20.01 3.57
C ALA A 112 11.05 18.81 3.79
N VAL A 113 10.64 17.61 3.37
CA VAL A 113 11.46 16.39 3.48
C VAL A 113 12.53 16.44 2.38
N PRO A 114 13.82 16.27 2.72
CA PRO A 114 14.86 16.19 1.70
C PRO A 114 14.62 14.97 0.80
N PRO A 115 14.84 15.08 -0.52
CA PRO A 115 14.71 13.94 -1.41
C PRO A 115 15.70 12.84 -0.96
N PRO A 116 15.35 11.54 -1.12
CA PRO A 116 16.26 10.46 -0.80
C PRO A 116 17.56 10.64 -1.59
N ASN A 117 18.69 10.45 -0.91
CA ASN A 117 20.01 10.52 -1.55
C ASN A 117 20.04 9.49 -2.70
N ALA A 118 20.08 9.98 -3.93
CA ALA A 118 20.17 9.12 -5.09
C ALA A 118 21.48 8.33 -5.03
N ALA A 119 21.41 7.02 -5.25
CA ALA A 119 22.57 6.25 -5.64
C ALA A 119 23.16 6.87 -6.93
N PRO A 120 24.49 6.88 -7.11
CA PRO A 120 25.11 7.51 -8.28
C PRO A 120 24.60 6.84 -9.57
N GLY A 121 23.77 7.56 -10.34
CA GLY A 121 23.27 7.13 -11.65
C GLY A 121 21.74 7.06 -11.82
N THR A 122 20.93 7.23 -10.77
CA THR A 122 19.45 7.18 -10.86
C THR A 122 18.84 8.52 -10.42
N GLU A 123 17.93 9.09 -11.20
CA GLU A 123 17.21 10.31 -10.78
C GLU A 123 16.34 10.02 -9.54
N PRO A 124 16.33 10.92 -8.53
CA PRO A 124 15.50 10.73 -7.35
C PRO A 124 14.02 10.83 -7.75
N VAL A 125 13.28 9.74 -7.57
CA VAL A 125 11.82 9.73 -7.79
C VAL A 125 11.17 10.54 -6.67
N ASP A 126 10.54 11.67 -7.02
CA ASP A 126 9.79 12.47 -6.06
C ASP A 126 8.47 11.77 -5.70
N ILE A 127 8.37 11.35 -4.44
CA ILE A 127 7.20 10.63 -3.90
C ILE A 127 6.12 11.63 -3.44
N THR A 128 6.50 12.87 -3.15
CA THR A 128 5.65 13.93 -2.60
C THR A 128 4.31 14.12 -3.32
N PRO A 129 4.22 14.22 -4.66
CA PRO A 129 2.94 14.43 -5.35
C PRO A 129 2.01 13.21 -5.31
N LEU A 130 2.57 12.02 -5.09
CA LEU A 130 1.83 10.76 -5.05
C LEU A 130 1.27 10.45 -3.66
N VAL A 131 1.78 11.11 -2.60
CA VAL A 131 1.25 10.96 -1.25
C VAL A 131 -0.12 11.64 -1.16
N GLN A 132 -1.14 10.86 -0.82
CA GLN A 132 -2.52 11.35 -0.81
C GLN A 132 -3.26 10.93 0.46
N LEU A 133 -3.96 11.90 1.06
CA LEU A 133 -4.90 11.67 2.15
C LEU A 133 -6.32 11.57 1.60
N GLN A 134 -6.79 10.33 1.45
CA GLN A 134 -8.06 10.00 0.81
C GLN A 134 -9.07 9.43 1.80
N VAL A 135 -10.35 9.69 1.57
CA VAL A 135 -11.45 9.11 2.37
C VAL A 135 -11.86 7.79 1.75
N LEU A 136 -11.90 6.74 2.55
CA LEU A 136 -12.20 5.38 2.09
C LEU A 136 -13.61 4.95 2.50
N ARG A 137 -14.18 4.04 1.71
CA ARG A 137 -15.45 3.38 2.05
C ARG A 137 -15.15 2.04 2.69
N THR A 138 -15.29 1.96 4.01
CA THR A 138 -14.95 0.80 4.84
C THR A 138 -15.53 -0.51 4.35
N ASN A 139 -16.82 -0.54 4.00
CA ASN A 139 -17.46 -1.75 3.48
C ASN A 139 -16.83 -2.29 2.19
N MET A 140 -16.34 -1.41 1.31
CA MET A 140 -15.71 -1.84 0.05
C MET A 140 -14.23 -2.17 0.27
N LEU A 141 -13.55 -1.41 1.14
CA LEU A 141 -12.18 -1.71 1.56
C LEU A 141 -12.08 -3.09 2.22
N ARG A 142 -13.06 -3.43 3.07
CA ARG A 142 -13.16 -4.75 3.72
C ARG A 142 -13.21 -5.88 2.70
N VAL A 143 -13.98 -5.72 1.62
CA VAL A 143 -14.03 -6.72 0.54
C VAL A 143 -12.71 -6.75 -0.24
N ALA A 144 -12.10 -5.60 -0.49
CA ALA A 144 -10.82 -5.52 -1.19
C ALA A 144 -9.69 -6.20 -0.39
N LEU A 145 -9.67 -6.08 0.94
CA LEU A 145 -8.69 -6.78 1.78
C LEU A 145 -8.86 -8.29 1.71
N LYS A 146 -10.10 -8.80 1.78
CA LYS A 146 -10.37 -10.23 1.59
C LYS A 146 -9.93 -10.74 0.22
N LEU A 147 -10.15 -9.94 -0.83
CA LEU A 147 -9.69 -10.25 -2.19
C LEU A 147 -8.17 -10.35 -2.28
N VAL A 148 -7.45 -9.45 -1.63
CA VAL A 148 -5.98 -9.43 -1.71
C VAL A 148 -5.35 -10.58 -0.94
N GLU A 149 -6.01 -11.09 0.10
CA GLU A 149 -5.48 -12.15 0.96
C GLU A 149 -5.93 -13.55 0.58
N PHE A 150 -7.20 -13.75 0.20
CA PHE A 150 -7.77 -15.08 0.00
C PHE A 150 -7.96 -15.47 -1.48
N TYR A 151 -7.72 -14.56 -2.41
CA TYR A 151 -7.93 -14.84 -3.83
C TYR A 151 -6.63 -14.82 -4.63
N ASP A 152 -6.24 -16.01 -5.08
CA ASP A 152 -5.11 -16.22 -5.97
C ASP A 152 -5.56 -16.37 -7.43
N PRO A 153 -5.18 -15.44 -8.33
CA PRO A 153 -5.61 -15.50 -9.72
C PRO A 153 -5.00 -16.67 -10.49
N GLU A 154 -3.80 -17.15 -10.10
CA GLU A 154 -3.11 -18.26 -10.74
C GLU A 154 -3.80 -19.60 -10.44
N ALA A 155 -4.16 -19.84 -9.17
CA ALA A 155 -4.94 -21.00 -8.77
C ALA A 155 -6.33 -21.00 -9.44
N ALA A 156 -6.96 -19.82 -9.53
CA ALA A 156 -8.22 -19.67 -10.23
C ALA A 156 -8.09 -19.92 -11.75
N ALA A 157 -6.97 -19.57 -12.37
CA ALA A 157 -6.71 -19.84 -13.79
C ALA A 157 -6.57 -21.34 -14.08
N ALA A 158 -5.94 -22.09 -13.16
CA ALA A 158 -5.73 -23.53 -13.27
C ALA A 158 -7.02 -24.34 -13.09
N SER A 159 -7.99 -23.83 -12.34
CA SER A 159 -9.24 -24.54 -12.05
C SER A 159 -10.10 -24.75 -13.32
N ALA A 160 -10.71 -25.94 -13.44
CA ALA A 160 -11.64 -26.26 -14.53
C ALA A 160 -13.03 -25.62 -14.36
N SER A 161 -13.36 -25.20 -13.13
CA SER A 161 -14.63 -24.55 -12.76
C SER A 161 -14.74 -23.12 -13.29
N THR A 162 -13.59 -22.45 -13.46
CA THR A 162 -13.51 -21.04 -13.86
C THR A 162 -14.07 -20.81 -15.26
N ALA A 163 -14.95 -19.81 -15.39
CA ALA A 163 -15.46 -19.38 -16.68
C ALA A 163 -14.30 -18.94 -17.60
N ARG A 164 -14.23 -19.51 -18.81
CA ARG A 164 -13.25 -19.15 -19.83
C ARG A 164 -13.93 -18.43 -20.97
N THR A 165 -13.34 -17.32 -21.39
CA THR A 165 -13.68 -16.59 -22.61
C THR A 165 -12.76 -17.06 -23.74
N THR A 166 -13.03 -16.62 -24.97
CA THR A 166 -12.14 -16.87 -26.12
C THR A 166 -10.71 -16.35 -25.92
N ARG A 167 -10.51 -15.40 -24.99
CA ARG A 167 -9.22 -14.77 -24.70
C ARG A 167 -8.52 -15.32 -23.46
N GLY A 168 -9.16 -16.23 -22.73
CA GLY A 168 -8.59 -16.84 -21.53
C GLY A 168 -9.54 -16.92 -20.33
N PRO A 169 -9.04 -17.40 -19.19
CA PRO A 169 -9.82 -17.55 -17.96
C PRO A 169 -10.15 -16.18 -17.34
N VAL A 170 -11.37 -16.06 -16.81
CA VAL A 170 -11.85 -14.81 -16.21
C VAL A 170 -11.39 -14.73 -14.75
N VAL A 171 -10.19 -14.19 -14.53
CA VAL A 171 -9.51 -14.18 -13.21
C VAL A 171 -9.34 -12.78 -12.59
N HIS A 172 -10.10 -11.81 -13.05
CA HIS A 172 -10.04 -10.46 -12.48
C HIS A 172 -10.75 -10.41 -11.11
N ASP A 173 -10.44 -9.39 -10.30
CA ASP A 173 -10.93 -9.25 -8.90
C ASP A 173 -12.46 -9.20 -8.75
N LEU A 174 -13.19 -8.88 -9.82
CA LEU A 174 -14.68 -8.83 -9.84
C LEU A 174 -15.31 -10.08 -10.48
N SER A 175 -14.52 -11.10 -10.79
CA SER A 175 -14.97 -12.34 -11.41
C SER A 175 -15.87 -13.15 -10.46
N ALA A 176 -16.64 -14.08 -11.04
CA ALA A 176 -17.41 -15.05 -10.26
C ALA A 176 -16.51 -15.93 -9.38
N ALA A 177 -15.35 -16.34 -9.91
CA ALA A 177 -14.37 -17.13 -9.17
C ALA A 177 -13.86 -16.39 -7.92
N ALA A 178 -13.53 -15.10 -8.04
CA ALA A 178 -13.11 -14.28 -6.92
C ALA A 178 -14.24 -14.12 -5.89
N TYR A 179 -15.48 -13.95 -6.34
CA TYR A 179 -16.64 -13.85 -5.46
C TYR A 179 -16.88 -15.14 -4.66
N ASP A 180 -16.83 -16.29 -5.33
CA ASP A 180 -17.04 -17.59 -4.70
C ASP A 180 -15.90 -17.94 -3.73
N ALA A 181 -14.65 -17.61 -4.09
CA ALA A 181 -13.49 -17.78 -3.22
C ALA A 181 -13.66 -17.01 -1.90
N ILE A 182 -14.01 -15.72 -1.94
CA ILE A 182 -14.21 -14.92 -0.71
C ILE A 182 -15.43 -15.40 0.09
N LYS A 183 -16.48 -15.83 -0.60
CA LYS A 183 -17.73 -16.24 0.06
C LYS A 183 -17.52 -17.53 0.86
N ASN A 184 -16.72 -18.45 0.32
CA ASN A 184 -16.45 -19.75 0.92
C ASN A 184 -15.17 -19.75 1.78
N ALA A 185 -14.36 -18.69 1.73
CA ALA A 185 -13.15 -18.59 2.54
C ALA A 185 -13.49 -18.55 4.03
N GLU A 186 -12.96 -19.52 4.76
CA GLU A 186 -12.84 -19.46 6.22
C GLU A 186 -11.78 -18.42 6.57
N ILE A 187 -12.08 -17.55 7.53
CA ILE A 187 -11.20 -16.46 7.92
C ILE A 187 -10.39 -16.95 9.12
N PRO A 188 -9.11 -17.33 8.96
CA PRO A 188 -8.29 -17.72 10.09
C PRO A 188 -8.03 -16.49 10.98
N GLU A 189 -8.00 -16.69 12.29
CA GLU A 189 -7.79 -15.60 13.26
C GLU A 189 -6.41 -14.94 13.12
N ASP A 190 -5.43 -15.68 12.61
CA ASP A 190 -4.07 -15.21 12.34
C ASP A 190 -3.94 -14.40 11.04
N SER A 191 -4.99 -14.32 10.22
CA SER A 191 -4.96 -13.56 8.96
C SER A 191 -4.76 -12.06 9.19
N ASN A 192 -4.10 -11.41 8.24
CA ASN A 192 -3.99 -9.96 8.22
C ASN A 192 -5.38 -9.31 8.21
N PHE A 193 -6.32 -9.89 7.47
CA PHE A 193 -7.70 -9.41 7.45
C PHE A 193 -8.33 -9.44 8.85
N ALA A 194 -8.18 -10.52 9.62
CA ALA A 194 -8.74 -10.63 10.96
C ALA A 194 -8.17 -9.58 11.92
N GLN A 195 -6.85 -9.35 11.87
CA GLN A 195 -6.19 -8.30 12.67
C GLN A 195 -6.62 -6.88 12.26
N MET A 196 -6.84 -6.62 10.97
CA MET A 196 -7.33 -5.32 10.48
C MET A 196 -8.81 -5.10 10.76
N GLN A 197 -9.63 -6.14 10.81
CA GLN A 197 -11.09 -6.04 10.81
C GLN A 197 -11.64 -5.13 11.95
N PRO A 198 -11.13 -5.19 13.19
CA PRO A 198 -11.55 -4.27 14.27
C PRO A 198 -11.29 -2.79 13.94
N LEU A 199 -10.22 -2.49 13.21
CA LEU A 199 -9.83 -1.14 12.83
C LEU A 199 -10.72 -0.57 11.70
N LEU A 200 -11.47 -1.43 10.99
CA LEU A 200 -12.31 -1.08 9.84
C LEU A 200 -13.74 -0.67 10.21
N VAL A 201 -14.01 -0.37 11.48
CA VAL A 201 -15.32 0.03 11.97
C VAL A 201 -15.46 1.56 11.95
N GLY A 202 -16.51 2.06 11.29
CA GLY A 202 -16.83 3.49 11.23
C GLY A 202 -16.32 4.20 9.97
N PRO A 203 -16.22 5.54 9.99
CA PRO A 203 -15.66 6.34 8.90
C PRO A 203 -14.12 6.33 8.90
N LEU A 204 -13.52 5.94 7.78
CA LEU A 204 -12.06 5.84 7.63
C LEU A 204 -11.50 6.70 6.50
N ALA A 205 -10.35 7.28 6.76
CA ALA A 205 -9.46 7.90 5.80
C ALA A 205 -8.14 7.12 5.79
N ALA A 206 -7.46 7.14 4.66
CA ALA A 206 -6.14 6.54 4.51
C ALA A 206 -5.15 7.56 3.98
N LEU A 207 -3.99 7.62 4.61
CA LEU A 207 -2.80 8.23 4.04
C LEU A 207 -2.05 7.16 3.25
N VAL A 208 -1.91 7.36 1.96
CA VAL A 208 -1.29 6.40 1.05
C VAL A 208 0.09 6.88 0.67
N LEU A 209 1.10 6.04 0.89
CA LEU A 209 2.47 6.27 0.48
C LEU A 209 2.88 5.17 -0.54
N PRO A 210 3.30 5.56 -1.76
CA PRO A 210 3.72 4.60 -2.78
C PRO A 210 5.02 3.84 -2.45
N ALA A 211 5.84 4.39 -1.56
CA ALA A 211 7.09 3.78 -1.13
C ALA A 211 7.23 3.91 0.38
N VAL A 212 7.91 2.94 1.01
CA VAL A 212 8.21 2.95 2.44
C VAL A 212 9.36 3.93 2.68
N SER A 213 9.03 5.18 3.00
CA SER A 213 10.00 6.21 3.35
C SER A 213 9.72 6.75 4.75
N PRO A 214 10.48 6.32 5.78
CA PRO A 214 10.32 6.79 7.16
C PRO A 214 10.34 8.31 7.30
N ALA A 215 11.13 9.02 6.50
CA ALA A 215 11.18 10.49 6.54
C ALA A 215 9.83 11.13 6.16
N HIS A 216 9.16 10.61 5.13
CA HIS A 216 7.83 11.08 4.73
C HIS A 216 6.76 10.70 5.76
N VAL A 217 6.91 9.54 6.41
CA VAL A 217 6.04 9.11 7.50
C VAL A 217 6.20 9.99 8.71
N ALA A 218 7.42 10.26 9.16
CA ALA A 218 7.73 11.14 10.28
C ALA A 218 7.17 12.56 10.04
N ALA A 219 7.35 13.10 8.84
CA ALA A 219 6.77 14.39 8.46
C ALA A 219 5.24 14.36 8.49
N ALA A 220 4.61 13.30 7.97
CA ALA A 220 3.16 13.16 8.02
C ALA A 220 2.63 12.99 9.46
N LEU A 221 3.30 12.19 10.30
CA LEU A 221 2.94 11.97 11.71
C LEU A 221 3.09 13.27 12.52
N SER A 222 4.13 14.07 12.27
CA SER A 222 4.31 15.37 12.93
C SER A 222 3.14 16.34 12.71
N VAL A 223 2.40 16.18 11.61
CA VAL A 223 1.22 16.99 11.29
C VAL A 223 -0.07 16.33 11.76
N LEU A 224 -0.24 15.03 11.48
CA LEU A 224 -1.52 14.35 11.67
C LEU A 224 -1.71 13.80 13.10
N ALA A 225 -0.65 13.28 13.71
CA ALA A 225 -0.68 12.64 15.02
C ALA A 225 0.62 12.92 15.78
N PRO A 226 0.86 14.18 16.21
CA PRO A 226 2.10 14.56 16.85
C PRO A 226 2.27 13.84 18.19
N VAL A 227 3.42 13.19 18.38
CA VAL A 227 3.81 12.55 19.64
C VAL A 227 4.96 13.36 20.23
N PRO A 228 4.78 13.99 21.40
CA PRO A 228 5.84 14.81 22.00
C PRO A 228 7.10 13.96 22.24
N GLY A 229 8.25 14.47 21.84
CA GLY A 229 9.54 13.78 21.94
C GLY A 229 9.97 13.13 20.62
N GLN A 230 9.16 12.25 20.03
CA GLN A 230 9.51 11.54 18.79
C GLN A 230 9.14 12.32 17.53
N PHE A 231 7.90 12.84 17.46
CA PHE A 231 7.38 13.60 16.32
C PHE A 231 6.83 14.94 16.80
N PRO A 232 7.69 15.95 17.00
CA PRO A 232 7.25 17.24 17.49
C PRO A 232 6.36 17.93 16.47
N ALA A 233 5.24 18.48 16.93
CA ALA A 233 4.37 19.32 16.12
C ALA A 233 5.15 20.53 15.57
N PRO A 234 4.84 21.00 14.35
CA PRO A 234 5.62 22.06 13.73
C PRO A 234 5.39 23.39 14.47
N THR A 235 6.49 24.13 14.68
CA THR A 235 6.48 25.34 15.50
C THR A 235 5.68 26.46 14.83
N ARG A 236 5.05 27.33 15.65
CA ARG A 236 4.28 28.49 15.17
C ARG A 236 5.04 29.39 14.19
N LYS A 237 6.35 29.52 14.39
CA LYS A 237 7.23 30.32 13.51
C LYS A 237 7.41 29.68 12.13
N LYS A 238 7.58 28.35 12.08
CA LYS A 238 7.83 27.62 10.82
C LYS A 238 6.54 27.40 10.01
N SER A 239 5.43 27.15 10.69
CA SER A 239 4.13 26.91 10.06
C SER A 239 3.00 27.61 10.84
N PRO A 240 2.73 28.90 10.58
CA PRO A 240 1.61 29.58 11.22
C PRO A 240 0.26 28.97 10.83
N GLY A 241 0.13 28.47 9.59
CA GLY A 241 -1.09 27.83 9.07
C GLY A 241 -1.50 26.55 9.78
N TYR A 242 -0.57 25.86 10.44
CA TYR A 242 -0.87 24.70 11.29
C TYR A 242 -1.67 25.11 12.53
N HIS A 243 -1.40 26.29 13.09
CA HIS A 243 -2.02 26.80 14.32
C HIS A 243 -3.31 27.61 14.05
N ASP A 244 -3.80 27.60 12.82
CA ASP A 244 -5.11 28.13 12.44
C ASP A 244 -6.22 27.30 13.13
N PRO A 245 -7.24 27.93 13.75
CA PRO A 245 -8.37 27.21 14.35
C PRO A 245 -9.02 26.21 13.39
N ILE A 246 -9.09 26.50 12.09
CA ILE A 246 -9.68 25.57 11.11
C ILE A 246 -8.85 24.29 11.00
N CYS A 247 -7.53 24.42 10.95
CA CYS A 247 -6.63 23.28 10.85
C CYS A 247 -6.64 22.47 12.16
N GLN A 248 -6.56 23.14 13.31
CA GLN A 248 -6.58 22.48 14.62
C GLN A 248 -7.88 21.73 14.88
N ASN A 249 -9.03 22.32 14.52
CA ASN A 249 -10.32 21.65 14.61
C ASN A 249 -10.40 20.43 13.71
N GLY A 250 -9.80 20.48 12.51
CA GLY A 250 -9.69 19.34 11.61
C GLY A 250 -8.82 18.22 12.18
N LEU A 251 -7.64 18.56 12.72
CA LEU A 251 -6.70 17.61 13.32
C LEU A 251 -7.28 16.93 14.56
N ALA A 252 -7.98 17.66 15.43
CA ALA A 252 -8.64 17.10 16.61
C ALA A 252 -9.71 16.05 16.28
N LYS A 253 -10.24 16.05 15.05
CA LYS A 253 -11.25 15.09 14.56
C LYS A 253 -10.64 13.89 13.84
N LEU A 254 -9.32 13.88 13.63
CA LEU A 254 -8.58 12.79 13.00
C LEU A 254 -7.85 11.99 14.07
N LEU A 255 -8.14 10.70 14.13
CA LEU A 255 -7.50 9.77 15.07
C LEU A 255 -6.74 8.71 14.28
N LEU A 256 -5.44 8.59 14.54
CA LEU A 256 -4.63 7.50 13.99
C LEU A 256 -5.02 6.19 14.67
N VAL A 257 -5.51 5.24 13.89
CA VAL A 257 -5.96 3.93 14.40
C VAL A 257 -4.85 2.89 14.25
N GLY A 258 -4.22 2.86 13.08
CA GLY A 258 -3.23 1.84 12.74
C GLY A 258 -2.72 2.01 11.31
N GLY A 259 -1.91 1.08 10.85
CA GLY A 259 -1.29 1.14 9.55
C GLY A 259 -0.97 -0.22 9.00
N ARG A 260 -0.89 -0.31 7.68
CA ARG A 260 -0.41 -1.47 6.94
C ARG A 260 0.94 -1.10 6.33
N VAL A 261 1.97 -1.86 6.66
CA VAL A 261 3.33 -1.71 6.13
C VAL A 261 3.75 -3.05 5.55
N GLU A 262 4.01 -3.09 4.24
CA GLU A 262 4.47 -4.27 3.50
C GLU A 262 3.62 -5.54 3.71
N GLY A 263 2.30 -5.35 3.84
CA GLY A 263 1.35 -6.44 4.07
C GLY A 263 1.17 -6.83 5.54
N LYS A 264 2.01 -6.34 6.45
CA LYS A 264 1.86 -6.49 7.89
C LYS A 264 1.09 -5.33 8.49
N ILE A 265 0.48 -5.57 9.64
CA ILE A 265 -0.37 -4.60 10.32
C ILE A 265 0.37 -4.11 11.55
N PHE A 266 0.31 -2.80 11.75
CA PHE A 266 0.99 -2.12 12.83
C PHE A 266 0.01 -1.24 13.57
N ASP A 267 0.08 -1.29 14.89
CA ASP A 267 -0.58 -0.36 15.79
C ASP A 267 0.10 1.01 15.75
N GLN A 268 -0.49 1.98 16.44
CA GLN A 268 0.08 3.33 16.57
C GLN A 268 1.54 3.31 17.07
N SER A 269 1.87 2.45 18.04
CA SER A 269 3.24 2.29 18.55
C SER A 269 4.19 1.76 17.48
N GLY A 270 3.74 0.78 16.68
CA GLY A 270 4.50 0.22 15.57
C GLY A 270 4.75 1.24 14.46
N ILE A 271 3.75 2.07 14.15
CA ILE A 271 3.89 3.17 13.16
C ILE A 271 4.88 4.22 13.66
N ASN A 272 4.84 4.55 14.95
CA ASN A 272 5.80 5.47 15.54
C ASN A 272 7.23 4.91 15.47
N TRP A 273 7.40 3.60 15.69
CA TRP A 273 8.69 2.93 15.49
C TRP A 273 9.16 3.01 14.03
N VAL A 274 8.29 2.71 13.06
CA VAL A 274 8.62 2.81 11.62
C VAL A 274 9.01 4.24 11.23
N GLY A 275 8.31 5.26 11.75
CA GLY A 275 8.64 6.65 11.53
C GLY A 275 9.93 7.11 12.22
N GLY A 276 10.35 6.42 13.28
CA GLY A 276 11.57 6.71 14.04
C GLY A 276 12.84 6.11 13.43
N ILE A 277 12.72 5.31 12.36
CA ILE A 277 13.88 4.73 11.67
C ILE A 277 14.63 5.84 10.92
N GLU A 278 15.74 6.28 11.49
CA GLU A 278 16.65 7.22 10.87
C GLU A 278 17.35 6.59 9.66
N GLY A 279 17.49 7.35 8.57
CA GLY A 279 18.19 6.89 7.35
C GLY A 279 17.41 5.91 6.47
N GLY A 280 16.18 5.53 6.82
CA GLY A 280 15.34 4.67 5.99
C GLY A 280 15.94 3.28 5.73
N LEU A 281 15.75 2.75 4.52
CA LEU A 281 16.31 1.45 4.12
C LEU A 281 17.84 1.46 4.15
N ASP A 282 18.46 2.60 3.81
CA ASP A 282 19.91 2.73 3.82
C ASP A 282 20.47 2.80 5.24
N GLY A 283 19.70 3.35 6.19
CA GLY A 283 20.00 3.28 7.62
C GLY A 283 20.00 1.84 8.16
N LEU A 284 18.99 1.04 7.78
CA LEU A 284 18.94 -0.38 8.14
C LEU A 284 20.06 -1.18 7.48
N ARG A 285 20.38 -0.90 6.22
CA ARG A 285 21.54 -1.50 5.54
C ARG A 285 22.84 -1.11 6.22
N ALA A 286 22.99 0.14 6.64
CA ALA A 286 24.15 0.61 7.39
C ALA A 286 24.25 -0.08 8.75
N GLN A 287 23.13 -0.29 9.45
CA GLN A 287 23.10 -1.03 10.71
C GLN A 287 23.51 -2.49 10.53
N LEU A 288 23.06 -3.15 9.45
CA LEU A 288 23.52 -4.50 9.10
C LEU A 288 25.01 -4.52 8.79
N VAL A 289 25.52 -3.56 8.01
CA VAL A 289 26.95 -3.42 7.73
C VAL A 289 27.74 -3.17 9.01
N ALA A 290 27.24 -2.34 9.92
CA ALA A 290 27.87 -2.06 11.21
C ALA A 290 27.87 -3.28 12.14
N MET A 291 26.78 -4.08 12.15
CA MET A 291 26.74 -5.34 12.90
C MET A 291 27.75 -6.36 12.34
N LEU A 292 27.86 -6.45 11.01
CA LEU A 292 28.85 -7.31 10.35
C LEU A 292 30.29 -6.84 10.62
N GLN A 293 30.54 -5.54 10.54
CA GLN A 293 31.83 -4.94 10.89
C GLN A 293 32.14 -5.12 12.37
N GLY A 294 31.15 -5.00 13.26
CA GLY A 294 31.30 -5.23 14.70
C GLY A 294 31.67 -6.68 15.02
N ALA A 295 31.07 -7.65 14.34
CA ALA A 295 31.45 -9.06 14.46
C ALA A 295 32.90 -9.30 13.97
N GLY A 296 33.30 -8.69 12.85
CA GLY A 296 34.67 -8.76 12.34
C GLY A 296 35.69 -8.12 13.28
N LEU A 297 35.38 -6.92 13.79
CA LEU A 297 36.21 -6.19 14.76
C LEU A 297 36.33 -6.95 16.08
N GLY A 298 35.27 -7.67 16.48
CA GLY A 298 35.32 -8.57 17.64
C GLY A 298 36.42 -9.62 17.50
N ILE A 299 36.48 -10.31 16.36
CA ILE A 299 37.49 -11.36 16.09
C ILE A 299 38.90 -10.76 15.99
N THR A 300 39.06 -9.60 15.33
CA THR A 300 40.38 -8.96 15.28
C THR A 300 40.82 -8.46 16.64
N SER A 301 39.89 -7.95 17.46
CA SER A 301 40.21 -7.47 18.81
C SER A 301 40.64 -8.60 19.75
N THR A 302 40.06 -9.81 19.60
CA THR A 302 40.49 -10.97 20.39
C THR A 302 41.86 -11.47 19.95
N LEU A 303 42.16 -11.46 18.64
CA LEU A 303 43.47 -11.83 18.12
C LEU A 303 44.54 -10.79 18.48
N GLU A 304 44.20 -9.50 18.42
CA GLU A 304 45.08 -8.39 18.79
C GLU A 304 45.29 -8.27 20.31
N GLY A 305 44.40 -8.87 21.12
CA GLY A 305 44.48 -8.87 22.57
C GLY A 305 45.82 -9.42 23.08
N GLY A 306 46.30 -10.53 22.50
CA GLY A 306 47.59 -11.11 22.85
C GLY A 306 48.80 -10.23 22.48
N SER A 307 48.74 -9.57 21.31
CA SER A 307 49.81 -8.64 20.90
C SER A 307 49.82 -7.37 21.75
N ARG A 308 48.64 -6.84 22.10
CA ARG A 308 48.53 -5.65 22.97
C ARG A 308 49.01 -5.93 24.38
N SER A 309 48.68 -7.10 24.96
CA SER A 309 49.18 -7.47 26.29
C SER A 309 50.70 -7.61 26.32
N LEU A 310 51.30 -8.20 25.28
CA LEU A 310 52.75 -8.31 25.16
C LEU A 310 53.41 -6.94 24.99
N TRP A 311 52.83 -6.08 24.14
CA TRP A 311 53.31 -4.73 23.93
C TRP A 311 53.26 -3.90 25.23
N LEU A 312 52.16 -3.96 25.98
CA LEU A 312 52.03 -3.28 27.27
C LEU A 312 53.03 -3.81 28.31
N ALA A 313 53.31 -5.11 28.33
CA ALA A 313 54.31 -5.68 29.23
C ALA A 313 55.74 -5.23 28.89
N LEU A 314 56.08 -5.15 27.59
CA LEU A 314 57.38 -4.67 27.13
C LEU A 314 57.56 -3.17 27.38
N GLU A 315 56.54 -2.36 27.11
CA GLU A 315 56.59 -0.92 27.37
C GLU A 315 56.63 -0.63 28.88
N GLY A 316 55.91 -1.41 29.69
CA GLY A 316 56.00 -1.33 31.16
C GLY A 316 57.40 -1.63 31.67
N ARG A 317 58.06 -2.67 31.14
CA ARG A 317 59.46 -2.98 31.47
C ARG A 317 60.42 -1.90 31.00
N LYS A 318 60.20 -1.32 29.82
CA LYS A 318 61.00 -0.22 29.30
C LYS A 318 60.88 1.02 30.21
N GLY A 319 59.66 1.37 30.64
CA GLY A 319 59.42 2.47 31.58
C GLY A 319 60.13 2.26 32.92
N GLN A 320 60.09 1.05 33.48
CA GLN A 320 60.82 0.70 34.71
C GLN A 320 62.34 0.91 34.55
N LEU A 321 62.91 0.49 33.43
CA LEU A 321 64.33 0.70 33.15
C LEU A 321 64.68 2.19 32.95
N GLU A 322 63.80 2.97 32.33
CA GLU A 322 63.99 4.42 32.20
C GLU A 322 63.88 5.15 33.55
N GLU A 323 63.01 4.70 34.44
CA GLU A 323 62.90 5.21 35.82
C GLU A 323 64.11 4.82 36.67
N GLU A 324 64.60 3.58 36.59
CA GLU A 324 65.82 3.12 37.26
C GLU A 324 67.04 3.94 36.80
N VAL A 325 67.20 4.13 35.48
CA VAL A 325 68.31 4.92 34.90
C VAL A 325 68.21 6.41 35.27
N ASN A 326 67.01 6.98 35.40
CA ASN A 326 66.84 8.37 35.86
C ASN A 326 66.95 8.53 37.37
N GLY A 327 66.65 7.49 38.15
CA GLY A 327 66.88 7.45 39.60
C GLY A 327 68.38 7.44 39.93
N GLU A 328 69.15 6.61 39.25
CA GLU A 328 70.62 6.55 39.40
C GLU A 328 71.31 7.86 38.99
N LYS A 329 70.77 8.61 38.03
CA LYS A 329 71.30 9.94 37.64
C LYS A 329 71.00 11.04 38.67
N LYS A 330 70.00 10.89 39.54
CA LYS A 330 69.67 11.87 40.59
C LYS A 330 70.40 11.62 41.91
N GLU A 331 70.92 10.40 42.12
CA GLU A 331 71.74 10.07 43.29
C GLU A 331 73.25 10.33 43.06
N GLY A 332 73.64 10.67 41.83
CA GLY A 332 75.02 10.95 41.42
C GLY A 332 75.39 12.43 41.27
N GLU A 333 74.54 13.37 41.71
CA GLU A 333 74.82 14.82 41.74
C GLU A 333 74.89 15.36 43.17
#